data_AF-A0A022GL97-F1
#
_entry.id   AF-A0A022GL97-F1
#
_cell.length_a   1.000
_cell.length_b   1.000
_cell.length_c   1.000
_cell.angle_alpha   90.00
_cell.angle_beta   90.00
_cell.angle_gamma   90.00
#
_symmetry.space_group_name_H-M   'P 1'
#
loop_
_entity.id
_entity.type
_entity.pdbx_description
1 polymer ?
#
loop_
_entity_poly.entity_id
_entity_poly.type
_entity_poly.pdbx_seq_one_letter_code
_entity_poly.pdbx_strand_id
1 'polypeptide(L)'
;MPRVLNNPVRWVPRKDYARKYDIEVVPMTSQRAYDWHLSVQTRMIDPHYFHASSNPSGVRGAVRADKGWKWPNIYWWTRAFAFAGEWPGILSWCIELVGRKPSTPPIGMLTVAPTFEANIHGEISDRSFAWYLSAAPAQLYGELGMQGARDVTKVLVDIAIQTRLDMARDAAILLHADPKGGAKLHEFYSSLGMQVLDDNGGARLSPLRPFKPGEYYVMDDAQSREFCSKFAQQR
;
A
#
# COMPACT_ATOMS: atom_id res chain seq x y z
N MET A 1 4.74 4.17 -22.85
CA MET A 1 5.00 5.45 -22.14
C MET A 1 4.88 5.18 -20.64
N PRO A 2 5.71 5.81 -19.77
CA PRO A 2 5.52 5.71 -18.33
C PRO A 2 4.15 6.28 -17.97
N ARG A 3 3.36 5.51 -17.23
CA ARG A 3 2.03 5.94 -16.79
C ARG A 3 2.20 6.91 -15.63
N VAL A 4 1.55 8.07 -15.73
CA VAL A 4 1.51 9.08 -14.68
C VAL A 4 0.11 9.04 -14.07
N LEU A 5 0.03 9.09 -12.74
CA LEU A 5 -1.24 9.20 -12.03
C LEU A 5 -1.81 10.60 -12.26
N ASN A 6 -3.08 10.74 -12.63
CA ASN A 6 -3.62 12.06 -13.03
C ASN A 6 -3.75 13.03 -11.84
N ASN A 7 -4.02 12.50 -10.65
CA ASN A 7 -4.36 13.30 -9.47
C ASN A 7 -3.57 12.87 -8.22
N PRO A 8 -2.22 12.89 -8.26
CA PRO A 8 -1.38 12.39 -7.19
C PRO A 8 -1.31 13.39 -6.03
N VAL A 9 -1.17 12.87 -4.81
CA VAL A 9 -0.70 13.64 -3.66
C VAL A 9 0.74 14.09 -3.91
N ARG A 10 1.01 15.39 -3.76
CA ARG A 10 2.30 16.04 -4.02
C ARG A 10 3.09 16.41 -2.77
N TRP A 11 2.50 16.29 -1.59
CA TRP A 11 3.21 16.50 -0.34
C TRP A 11 2.61 15.70 0.82
N VAL A 12 3.45 15.42 1.82
CA VAL A 12 3.05 14.79 3.09
C VAL A 12 3.49 15.62 4.30
N PRO A 13 2.71 15.64 5.40
CA PRO A 13 3.11 16.32 6.62
C PRO A 13 4.35 15.67 7.25
N ARG A 14 5.22 16.49 7.85
CA ARG A 14 6.25 15.99 8.77
C ARG A 14 5.64 15.55 10.09
N LYS A 15 6.37 14.72 10.85
CA LYS A 15 5.95 14.24 12.17
C LYS A 15 5.71 15.36 13.19
N ASP A 16 6.42 16.47 13.05
CA ASP A 16 6.33 17.68 13.88
C ASP A 16 5.20 18.63 13.49
N TYR A 17 4.47 18.37 12.40
CA TYR A 17 3.39 19.21 11.84
C TYR A 17 3.78 20.63 11.41
N ALA A 18 5.01 21.06 11.65
CA ALA A 18 5.44 22.43 11.36
C ALA A 18 5.74 22.64 9.87
N ARG A 19 6.05 21.56 9.14
CA ARG A 19 6.45 21.61 7.73
C ARG A 19 5.90 20.41 6.95
N LYS A 20 6.06 20.46 5.63
CA LYS A 20 5.76 19.38 4.69
C LYS A 20 7.03 18.83 4.03
N TYR A 21 6.91 17.66 3.44
CA TYR A 21 7.83 17.15 2.43
C TYR A 21 7.09 17.10 1.11
N ASP A 22 7.66 17.71 0.09
CA ASP A 22 7.20 17.52 -1.27
C ASP A 22 7.61 16.11 -1.73
N ILE A 23 6.67 15.41 -2.36
CA ILE A 23 6.81 14.03 -2.81
C ILE A 23 6.41 13.90 -4.27
N GLU A 24 6.90 12.83 -4.89
CA GLU A 24 6.50 12.43 -6.23
C GLU A 24 5.98 10.99 -6.21
N VAL A 25 4.87 10.74 -6.90
CA VAL A 25 4.34 9.40 -7.11
C VAL A 25 4.83 8.92 -8.47
N VAL A 26 5.70 7.90 -8.46
CA VAL A 26 6.36 7.41 -9.68
C VAL A 26 6.14 5.91 -9.87
N PRO A 27 6.15 5.40 -11.10
CA PRO A 27 6.12 3.96 -11.33
C PRO A 27 7.30 3.26 -10.66
N MET A 28 7.02 2.15 -9.98
CA MET A 28 8.05 1.26 -9.46
C MET A 28 8.77 0.57 -10.61
N THR A 29 10.09 0.66 -10.61
CA THR A 29 10.98 -0.09 -11.51
C THR A 29 11.62 -1.26 -10.75
N SER A 30 12.23 -2.20 -11.46
CA SER A 30 13.03 -3.27 -10.83
C SER A 30 14.14 -2.70 -9.95
N GLN A 31 14.79 -1.62 -10.41
CA GLN A 31 15.83 -0.93 -9.65
C GLN A 31 15.28 -0.36 -8.33
N ARG A 32 14.14 0.34 -8.35
CA ARG A 32 13.51 0.87 -7.12
C ARG A 32 13.12 -0.23 -6.13
N ALA A 33 12.58 -1.33 -6.64
CA ALA A 33 12.25 -2.49 -5.81
C ALA A 33 13.50 -3.11 -5.17
N TYR A 34 14.63 -3.13 -5.89
CA TYR A 34 15.91 -3.60 -5.40
C TYR A 34 16.53 -2.64 -4.37
N ASP A 35 16.54 -1.34 -4.65
CA ASP A 35 17.09 -0.31 -3.77
C ASP A 35 16.34 -0.26 -2.44
N TRP A 36 15.00 -0.34 -2.47
CA TRP A 36 14.18 -0.49 -1.27
C TRP A 36 14.56 -1.78 -0.52
N HIS A 37 14.70 -2.90 -1.22
CA HIS A 37 15.01 -4.17 -0.58
C HIS A 37 16.35 -4.13 0.16
N LEU A 38 17.40 -3.62 -0.48
CA LEU A 38 18.72 -3.53 0.14
C LEU A 38 18.80 -2.47 1.25
N SER A 39 18.20 -1.30 1.02
CA SER A 39 18.40 -0.16 1.90
C SER A 39 17.42 -0.15 3.07
N VAL A 40 16.18 -0.57 2.83
CA VAL A 40 15.08 -0.46 3.78
C VAL A 40 14.69 -1.83 4.33
N GLN A 41 14.41 -2.80 3.46
CA GLN A 41 13.90 -4.09 3.91
C GLN A 41 14.94 -4.86 4.75
N THR A 42 16.11 -5.17 4.17
CA THR A 42 17.11 -6.04 4.80
C THR A 42 17.89 -5.34 5.91
N ARG A 43 18.13 -4.02 5.78
CA ARG A 43 18.91 -3.25 6.74
C ARG A 43 18.09 -2.65 7.89
N MET A 44 16.82 -2.32 7.65
CA MET A 44 16.02 -1.57 8.62
C MET A 44 14.82 -2.36 9.13
N ILE A 45 14.03 -2.99 8.24
CA ILE A 45 12.79 -3.68 8.64
C ILE A 45 13.10 -5.04 9.25
N ASP A 46 13.76 -5.91 8.49
CA ASP A 46 13.99 -7.31 8.88
C ASP A 46 14.73 -7.48 10.22
N PRO A 47 15.80 -6.71 10.53
CA PRO A 47 16.52 -6.86 11.79
C PRO A 47 15.84 -6.20 13.00
N HIS A 48 14.98 -5.18 12.82
CA HIS A 48 14.48 -4.37 13.95
C HIS A 48 12.98 -4.52 14.24
N TYR A 49 12.21 -5.14 13.36
CA TYR A 49 10.76 -5.28 13.51
C TYR A 49 10.35 -6.75 13.70
N PHE A 50 9.10 -7.00 14.07
CA PHE A 50 8.57 -8.33 14.35
C PHE A 50 7.24 -8.55 13.63
N HIS A 51 6.88 -9.82 13.42
CA HIS A 51 5.49 -10.16 13.15
C HIS A 51 4.71 -10.14 14.46
N ALA A 52 3.40 -9.97 14.39
CA ALA A 52 2.56 -9.86 15.58
C ALA A 52 2.70 -11.07 16.53
N SER A 53 2.78 -12.29 15.97
CA SER A 53 2.91 -13.53 16.74
C SER A 53 4.26 -13.72 17.42
N SER A 54 5.30 -12.98 17.00
CA SER A 54 6.67 -13.11 17.48
C SER A 54 7.19 -11.85 18.18
N ASN A 55 6.31 -10.90 18.51
CA ASN A 55 6.68 -9.64 19.14
C ASN A 55 7.07 -9.86 20.62
N PRO A 56 8.37 -9.84 20.97
CA PRO A 56 8.79 -10.03 22.35
C PRO A 56 8.27 -8.87 23.19
N SER A 57 7.49 -9.16 24.22
CA SER A 57 6.99 -8.18 25.20
C SER A 57 5.94 -7.17 24.70
N GLY A 58 5.30 -7.41 23.55
CA GLY A 58 4.19 -6.57 23.09
C GLY A 58 4.61 -5.12 22.77
N VAL A 59 5.87 -4.89 22.40
CA VAL A 59 6.40 -3.55 22.08
C VAL A 59 5.54 -2.92 20.99
N ARG A 60 4.74 -1.92 21.38
CA ARG A 60 3.81 -1.24 20.48
C ARG A 60 4.61 -0.43 19.47
N GLY A 61 4.42 -0.69 18.18
CA GLY A 61 5.11 -0.01 17.09
C GLY A 61 6.19 -0.83 16.39
N ALA A 62 6.71 -1.89 17.02
CA ALA A 62 7.70 -2.79 16.43
C ALA A 62 7.09 -3.87 15.50
N VAL A 63 5.76 -3.97 15.44
CA VAL A 63 5.06 -4.91 14.55
C VAL A 63 4.93 -4.34 13.14
N ARG A 64 5.35 -5.14 12.15
CA ARG A 64 5.26 -4.86 10.72
C ARG A 64 4.91 -6.13 9.95
N ALA A 65 3.83 -6.06 9.18
CA ALA A 65 3.38 -7.14 8.30
C ALA A 65 4.38 -7.44 7.17
N ASP A 66 5.08 -6.42 6.70
CA ASP A 66 6.01 -6.51 5.57
C ASP A 66 7.40 -7.00 5.95
N LYS A 67 7.63 -7.41 7.19
CA LYS A 67 8.89 -8.07 7.57
C LYS A 67 9.07 -9.38 6.77
N GLY A 68 10.25 -9.53 6.18
CA GLY A 68 10.63 -10.66 5.33
C GLY A 68 10.10 -10.60 3.90
N TRP A 69 9.44 -9.51 3.49
CA TRP A 69 9.00 -9.35 2.10
C TRP A 69 10.20 -9.19 1.15
N LYS A 70 10.15 -9.85 0.01
CA LYS A 70 11.19 -9.76 -1.03
C LYS A 70 10.69 -8.92 -2.19
N TRP A 71 10.85 -7.60 -2.10
CA TRP A 71 10.34 -6.64 -3.09
C TRP A 71 10.75 -6.92 -4.54
N PRO A 72 11.99 -7.35 -4.87
CA PRO A 72 12.34 -7.73 -6.23
C PRO A 72 11.50 -8.90 -6.73
N ASN A 73 11.27 -9.91 -5.89
CA ASN A 73 10.44 -11.05 -6.24
C ASN A 73 8.98 -10.64 -6.38
N ILE A 74 8.46 -9.83 -5.47
CA ILE A 74 7.09 -9.30 -5.54
C ILE A 74 6.90 -8.53 -6.86
N TYR A 75 7.82 -7.63 -7.19
CA TYR A 75 7.79 -6.89 -8.44
C TYR A 75 7.77 -7.83 -9.65
N TRP A 76 8.67 -8.82 -9.72
CA TRP A 76 8.70 -9.78 -10.83
C TRP A 76 7.45 -10.65 -10.92
N TRP A 77 6.97 -11.19 -9.80
CA TRP A 77 5.75 -12.01 -9.78
C TRP A 77 4.53 -11.22 -10.22
N THR A 78 4.40 -9.97 -9.81
CA THR A 78 3.26 -9.13 -10.23
C THR A 78 3.27 -8.87 -11.74
N ARG A 79 4.45 -8.73 -12.36
CA ARG A 79 4.56 -8.66 -13.82
C ARG A 79 4.21 -9.98 -14.50
N ALA A 80 4.63 -11.11 -13.93
CA ALA A 80 4.28 -12.43 -14.43
C ALA A 80 2.77 -12.69 -14.37
N PHE A 81 2.11 -12.35 -13.25
CA PHE A 81 0.65 -12.46 -13.12
C PHE A 81 -0.10 -11.55 -14.09
N ALA A 82 0.39 -10.34 -14.33
CA ALA A 82 -0.17 -9.45 -15.34
C ALA A 82 -0.04 -10.03 -16.75
N PHE A 83 1.11 -10.65 -17.07
CA PHE A 83 1.34 -11.29 -18.37
C PHE A 83 0.49 -12.54 -18.58
N ALA A 84 0.30 -13.35 -17.53
CA ALA A 84 -0.56 -14.54 -17.56
C ALA A 84 -2.06 -14.21 -17.63
N GLY A 85 -2.44 -12.93 -17.55
CA GLY A 85 -3.83 -12.49 -17.57
C GLY A 85 -4.59 -12.73 -16.27
N GLU A 86 -3.92 -13.19 -15.20
CA GLU A 86 -4.58 -13.44 -13.92
C GLU A 86 -5.04 -12.13 -13.27
N TRP A 87 -4.18 -11.11 -13.24
CA TRP A 87 -4.52 -9.76 -12.79
C TRP A 87 -4.16 -8.76 -13.89
N PRO A 88 -5.06 -8.57 -14.86
CA PRO A 88 -4.79 -7.66 -15.97
C PRO A 88 -4.54 -6.25 -15.43
N GLY A 89 -3.43 -5.65 -15.87
CA GLY A 89 -3.12 -4.26 -15.57
C GLY A 89 -2.61 -3.97 -14.16
N ILE A 90 -1.98 -4.92 -13.45
CA ILE A 90 -1.27 -4.61 -12.19
C ILE A 90 -0.29 -3.46 -12.42
N LEU A 91 -0.36 -2.48 -11.53
CA LEU A 91 0.55 -1.35 -11.44
C LEU A 91 1.29 -1.38 -10.11
N SER A 92 2.53 -0.91 -10.13
CA SER A 92 3.34 -0.75 -8.93
C SER A 92 3.84 0.68 -8.88
N TRP A 93 3.70 1.30 -7.72
CA TRP A 93 4.00 2.71 -7.48
C TRP A 93 5.00 2.86 -6.33
N CYS A 94 5.78 3.93 -6.39
CA CYS A 94 6.68 4.40 -5.35
C CYS A 94 6.31 5.82 -4.96
N ILE A 95 6.55 6.18 -3.70
CA ILE A 95 6.56 7.57 -3.24
C ILE A 95 8.01 7.98 -3.03
N GLU A 96 8.50 8.97 -3.78
CA GLU A 96 9.85 9.52 -3.67
C GLU A 96 9.81 10.93 -3.06
N LEU A 97 10.91 11.33 -2.41
CA LEU A 97 11.07 12.69 -1.87
C LEU A 97 11.65 13.61 -2.94
N VAL A 98 11.00 14.74 -3.20
CA VAL A 98 11.48 15.72 -4.19
C VAL A 98 12.79 16.35 -3.73
N GLY A 99 13.70 16.59 -4.68
CA GLY A 99 14.99 17.24 -4.43
C GLY A 99 16.04 16.35 -3.75
N ARG A 100 15.79 15.04 -3.64
CA ARG A 100 16.76 14.06 -3.15
C ARG A 100 17.55 13.42 -4.31
N LYS A 101 18.69 12.83 -3.97
CA LYS A 101 19.54 12.15 -4.95
C LYS A 101 18.77 10.96 -5.54
N PRO A 102 18.95 10.61 -6.83
CA PRO A 102 18.29 9.45 -7.44
C PRO A 102 18.52 8.11 -6.74
N SER A 103 19.63 7.99 -5.99
CA SER A 103 19.94 6.79 -5.19
C SER A 103 19.25 6.74 -3.83
N THR A 104 18.43 7.73 -3.49
CA THR A 104 17.67 7.74 -2.23
C THR A 104 16.52 6.76 -2.38
N PRO A 105 16.38 5.76 -1.49
CA PRO A 105 15.28 4.82 -1.60
C PRO A 105 13.93 5.54 -1.43
N PRO A 106 12.86 5.06 -2.08
CA PRO A 106 11.53 5.62 -1.90
C PRO A 106 11.07 5.51 -0.44
N ILE A 107 10.10 6.32 -0.06
CA ILE A 107 9.50 6.32 1.28
C ILE A 107 8.18 5.52 1.35
N GLY A 108 7.66 5.08 0.21
CA GLY A 108 6.47 4.22 0.13
C GLY A 108 6.50 3.33 -1.10
N MET A 109 5.98 2.12 -0.96
CA MET A 109 5.91 1.09 -2.00
C MET A 109 4.49 0.54 -2.06
N LEU A 110 3.93 0.40 -3.27
CA LEU A 110 2.60 -0.13 -3.52
C LEU A 110 2.59 -1.04 -4.76
N THR A 111 1.85 -2.14 -4.68
CA THR A 111 1.36 -2.89 -5.85
C THR A 111 -0.16 -2.97 -5.77
N VAL A 112 -0.82 -2.62 -6.87
CA VAL A 112 -2.27 -2.54 -6.98
C VAL A 112 -2.76 -3.12 -8.33
N ALA A 113 -3.83 -3.90 -8.30
CA ALA A 113 -4.58 -4.31 -9.50
C ALA A 113 -5.83 -3.42 -9.60
N PRO A 114 -5.88 -2.41 -10.48
CA PRO A 114 -6.94 -1.39 -10.49
C PRO A 114 -8.33 -1.92 -10.87
N THR A 115 -8.36 -3.01 -11.64
CA THR A 115 -9.57 -3.71 -12.10
C THR A 115 -9.41 -5.19 -11.76
N PHE A 116 -9.70 -5.54 -10.51
CA PHE A 116 -9.71 -6.89 -10.01
C PHE A 116 -11.15 -7.33 -9.77
N GLU A 117 -11.60 -8.33 -10.52
CA GLU A 117 -12.92 -8.93 -10.35
C GLU A 117 -12.95 -9.68 -9.01
N ALA A 118 -13.88 -9.31 -8.12
CA ALA A 118 -14.08 -9.99 -6.86
C ALA A 118 -15.57 -10.31 -6.67
N ASN A 119 -15.86 -11.49 -6.13
CA ASN A 119 -17.20 -11.84 -5.67
C ASN A 119 -17.29 -11.55 -4.16
N ILE A 120 -18.06 -10.53 -3.80
CA ILE A 120 -18.28 -10.12 -2.42
C ILE A 120 -19.78 -10.25 -2.13
N HIS A 121 -20.15 -11.13 -1.20
CA HIS A 121 -21.55 -11.44 -0.85
C HIS A 121 -22.45 -11.80 -2.06
N GLY A 122 -21.91 -12.49 -3.07
CA GLY A 122 -22.66 -12.90 -4.27
C GLY A 122 -22.68 -11.86 -5.38
N GLU A 123 -22.15 -10.65 -5.14
CA GLU A 123 -22.02 -9.60 -6.14
C GLU A 123 -20.62 -9.64 -6.77
N ILE A 124 -20.56 -9.98 -8.05
CA ILE A 124 -19.32 -9.94 -8.84
C ILE A 124 -19.15 -8.52 -9.36
N SER A 125 -18.09 -7.85 -8.92
CA SER A 125 -17.76 -6.49 -9.34
C SER A 125 -16.25 -6.29 -9.42
N ASP A 126 -15.82 -5.45 -10.36
CA ASP A 126 -14.43 -5.00 -10.42
C ASP A 126 -14.15 -4.02 -9.30
N ARG A 127 -12.99 -4.15 -8.64
CA ARG A 127 -12.50 -3.23 -7.60
C ARG A 127 -11.01 -3.02 -7.75
N SER A 128 -10.48 -1.95 -7.17
CA SER A 128 -9.02 -1.83 -7.00
C SER A 128 -8.60 -2.85 -5.95
N PHE A 129 -7.65 -3.73 -6.24
CA PHE A 129 -7.10 -4.66 -5.25
C PHE A 129 -5.67 -4.27 -4.86
N ALA A 130 -5.50 -3.80 -3.62
CA ALA A 130 -4.21 -3.48 -3.04
C ALA A 130 -3.74 -4.62 -2.12
N TRP A 131 -2.54 -5.15 -2.38
CA TRP A 131 -1.99 -6.25 -1.58
C TRP A 131 -0.68 -5.88 -0.89
N TYR A 132 0.31 -5.46 -1.67
CA TYR A 132 1.60 -5.08 -1.12
C TYR A 132 1.65 -3.58 -0.94
N LEU A 133 1.60 -3.11 0.31
CA LEU A 133 1.80 -1.72 0.66
C LEU A 133 2.77 -1.59 1.84
N SER A 134 3.74 -0.71 1.72
CA SER A 134 4.73 -0.48 2.77
C SER A 134 5.19 0.96 2.81
N ALA A 135 5.22 1.53 4.00
CA ALA A 135 5.79 2.84 4.27
C ALA A 135 7.15 2.71 4.96
N ALA A 136 8.06 3.65 4.67
CA ALA A 136 9.40 3.61 5.23
C ALA A 136 9.38 3.68 6.75
N PRO A 137 10.24 2.90 7.43
CA PRO A 137 10.38 2.94 8.87
C PRO A 137 11.02 4.27 9.31
N ALA A 138 10.84 4.65 10.59
CA ALA A 138 11.40 5.90 11.14
C ALA A 138 12.93 6.02 10.96
N GLN A 139 13.62 4.87 10.98
CA GLN A 139 15.07 4.74 10.80
C GLN A 139 15.55 5.33 9.48
N LEU A 140 14.80 5.16 8.38
CA LEU A 140 15.20 5.71 7.09
C LEU A 140 15.27 7.23 7.14
N TYR A 141 14.27 7.88 7.73
CA TYR A 141 14.26 9.33 7.86
C TYR A 141 15.44 9.82 8.73
N GLY A 142 15.79 9.07 9.79
CA GLY A 142 16.97 9.34 10.60
C GLY A 142 18.27 9.31 9.80
N GLU A 143 18.48 8.28 8.97
CA GLU A 143 19.65 8.20 8.08
C GLU A 143 19.71 9.34 7.06
N LEU A 144 18.55 9.87 6.66
CA LEU A 144 18.45 11.02 5.75
C LEU A 144 18.60 12.38 6.45
N GLY A 145 18.81 12.40 7.76
CA GLY A 145 18.86 13.63 8.56
C GLY A 145 17.50 14.35 8.60
N MET A 146 16.41 13.59 8.55
CA MET A 146 15.04 14.07 8.44
C MET A 146 14.18 13.67 9.63
N GLN A 147 13.17 14.48 9.92
CA GLN A 147 12.04 14.03 10.72
C GLN A 147 11.19 13.05 9.91
N GLY A 148 10.51 12.12 10.59
CA GLY A 148 9.61 11.16 9.94
C GLY A 148 8.50 11.85 9.14
N ALA A 149 8.09 11.26 8.02
CA ALA A 149 6.88 11.67 7.32
C ALA A 149 5.65 10.97 7.92
N ARG A 150 4.50 11.66 7.93
CA ARG A 150 3.21 11.12 8.37
C ARG A 150 2.37 10.72 7.17
N ASP A 151 1.37 9.89 7.46
CA ASP A 151 0.29 9.54 6.54
C ASP A 151 0.73 8.88 5.22
N VAL A 152 2.01 8.50 5.08
CA VAL A 152 2.53 7.83 3.87
C VAL A 152 1.70 6.60 3.50
N THR A 153 1.34 5.75 4.47
CA THR A 153 0.47 4.60 4.22
C THR A 153 -0.93 5.01 3.74
N LYS A 154 -1.50 6.10 4.26
CA LYS A 154 -2.80 6.60 3.79
C LYS A 154 -2.69 7.15 2.38
N VAL A 155 -1.58 7.81 2.04
CA VAL A 155 -1.29 8.24 0.66
C VAL A 155 -1.14 7.03 -0.26
N LEU A 156 -0.53 5.92 0.16
CA LEU A 156 -0.51 4.69 -0.65
C LEU A 156 -1.92 4.14 -0.90
N VAL A 157 -2.83 4.21 0.07
CA VAL A 157 -4.25 3.85 -0.13
C VAL A 157 -4.92 4.82 -1.11
N ASP A 158 -4.69 6.13 -0.99
CA ASP A 158 -5.19 7.13 -1.95
C ASP A 158 -4.67 6.83 -3.37
N ILE A 159 -3.38 6.52 -3.53
CA ILE A 159 -2.79 6.14 -4.82
C ILE A 159 -3.49 4.91 -5.40
N ALA A 160 -3.80 3.89 -4.60
CA ALA A 160 -4.52 2.70 -5.06
C ALA A 160 -5.94 3.04 -5.58
N ILE A 161 -6.62 4.01 -4.94
CA ILE A 161 -7.94 4.49 -5.35
C ILE A 161 -7.85 5.37 -6.61
N GLN A 162 -6.93 6.33 -6.64
CA GLN A 162 -6.72 7.19 -7.81
C GLN A 162 -6.29 6.36 -9.04
N THR A 163 -5.49 5.31 -8.85
CA THR A 163 -5.10 4.39 -9.93
C THR A 163 -6.32 3.74 -10.57
N ARG A 164 -7.34 3.41 -9.75
CA ARG A 164 -8.61 2.91 -10.26
C ARG A 164 -9.42 4.00 -10.94
N LEU A 165 -9.52 5.20 -10.36
CA LEU A 165 -10.25 6.31 -10.99
C LEU A 165 -9.68 6.70 -12.37
N ASP A 166 -8.38 6.50 -12.59
CA ASP A 166 -7.74 6.69 -13.90
C ASP A 166 -8.08 5.58 -14.92
N MET A 167 -8.67 4.47 -14.48
CA MET A 167 -8.94 3.27 -15.31
C MET A 167 -10.40 2.86 -15.37
N ALA A 168 -11.19 3.23 -14.37
CA ALA A 168 -12.58 2.87 -14.16
C ALA A 168 -13.38 4.10 -13.73
N ARG A 169 -14.70 3.98 -13.67
CA ARG A 169 -15.60 5.12 -13.38
C ARG A 169 -15.87 5.31 -11.88
N ASP A 170 -15.39 4.41 -11.04
CA ASP A 170 -15.61 4.43 -9.60
C ASP A 170 -14.30 4.28 -8.80
N ALA A 171 -14.39 4.43 -7.49
CA ALA A 171 -13.29 4.45 -6.54
C ALA A 171 -13.26 3.21 -5.61
N ALA A 172 -14.06 2.17 -5.89
CA ALA A 172 -14.16 1.02 -5.01
C ALA A 172 -12.81 0.29 -4.84
N ILE A 173 -12.45 -0.03 -3.61
CA ILE A 173 -11.18 -0.70 -3.28
C ILE A 173 -11.42 -1.90 -2.36
N LEU A 174 -10.61 -2.92 -2.58
CA LEU A 174 -10.42 -4.10 -1.78
C LEU A 174 -8.93 -4.13 -1.37
N LEU A 175 -8.67 -4.42 -0.11
CA LEU A 175 -7.33 -4.44 0.45
C LEU A 175 -7.12 -5.72 1.24
N HIS A 176 -5.96 -6.36 1.05
CA HIS A 176 -5.55 -7.48 1.90
C HIS A 176 -4.73 -7.00 3.11
N ALA A 177 -5.14 -7.43 4.29
CA ALA A 177 -4.46 -7.23 5.55
C ALA A 177 -3.74 -8.54 5.95
N ASP A 178 -2.42 -8.59 5.75
CA ASP A 178 -1.62 -9.74 6.16
C ASP A 178 -1.74 -9.96 7.68
N PRO A 179 -2.15 -11.16 8.15
CA PRO A 179 -2.37 -11.45 9.56
C PRO A 179 -1.12 -11.24 10.43
N LYS A 180 0.08 -11.24 9.84
CA LYS A 180 1.33 -10.90 10.53
C LYS A 180 1.37 -9.46 11.06
N GLY A 181 0.52 -8.57 10.55
CA GLY A 181 0.35 -7.21 11.06
C GLY A 181 -0.42 -7.12 12.39
N GLY A 182 -1.20 -8.15 12.71
CA GLY A 182 -2.01 -8.25 13.93
C GLY A 182 -3.00 -7.10 14.13
N ALA A 183 -3.44 -6.91 15.38
CA ALA A 183 -4.47 -5.92 15.74
C ALA A 183 -4.16 -4.48 15.27
N LYS A 184 -2.88 -4.07 15.30
CA LYS A 184 -2.44 -2.75 14.82
C LYS A 184 -2.83 -2.50 13.37
N LEU A 185 -2.74 -3.52 12.52
CA LEU A 185 -3.06 -3.39 11.10
C LEU A 185 -4.58 -3.28 10.90
N HIS A 186 -5.35 -4.08 11.64
CA HIS A 186 -6.82 -4.00 11.65
C HIS A 186 -7.31 -2.63 12.14
N GLU A 187 -6.79 -2.15 13.28
CA GLU A 187 -7.08 -0.81 13.82
C GLU A 187 -6.76 0.29 12.79
N PHE A 188 -5.63 0.17 12.09
CA PHE A 188 -5.24 1.12 11.06
C PHE A 188 -6.26 1.16 9.92
N TYR A 189 -6.61 0.04 9.30
CA TYR A 189 -7.54 0.03 8.16
C TYR A 189 -8.96 0.45 8.58
N SER A 190 -9.45 -0.02 9.72
CA SER A 190 -10.74 0.43 10.26
C SER A 190 -10.75 1.95 10.51
N SER A 191 -9.63 2.54 10.96
CA SER A 191 -9.52 3.99 11.15
C SER A 191 -9.59 4.81 9.86
N LEU A 192 -9.40 4.17 8.70
CA LEU A 192 -9.56 4.81 7.39
C LEU A 192 -11.04 4.83 6.95
N GLY A 193 -11.93 4.16 7.66
CA GLY A 193 -13.33 3.95 7.28
C GLY A 193 -13.56 2.66 6.48
N MET A 194 -12.55 1.79 6.37
CA MET A 194 -12.69 0.52 5.66
C MET A 194 -13.53 -0.47 6.47
N GLN A 195 -14.40 -1.20 5.79
CA GLN A 195 -15.20 -2.28 6.36
C GLN A 195 -14.43 -3.59 6.23
N VAL A 196 -14.36 -4.37 7.31
CA VAL A 196 -13.81 -5.73 7.25
C VAL A 196 -14.83 -6.63 6.55
N LEU A 197 -14.36 -7.46 5.61
CA LEU A 197 -15.19 -8.51 5.03
C LEU A 197 -15.17 -9.71 5.97
N ASP A 198 -16.36 -10.11 6.41
CA ASP A 198 -16.60 -11.35 7.14
C ASP A 198 -17.00 -12.48 6.17
N ASP A 199 -16.95 -13.73 6.64
CA ASP A 199 -17.23 -14.92 5.81
C ASP A 199 -18.73 -15.14 5.50
N ASN A 200 -19.56 -14.11 5.64
CA ASN A 200 -21.01 -14.27 5.61
C ASN A 200 -21.54 -14.44 4.18
N GLY A 201 -21.19 -15.55 3.52
CA GLY A 201 -21.86 -16.00 2.30
C GLY A 201 -20.98 -16.40 1.12
N GLY A 202 -19.68 -16.71 1.32
CA GLY A 202 -18.86 -17.30 0.26
C GLY A 202 -18.19 -16.29 -0.68
N ALA A 203 -17.67 -15.19 -0.13
CA ALA A 203 -16.80 -14.30 -0.88
C ALA A 203 -15.65 -15.11 -1.51
N ARG A 204 -15.38 -14.88 -2.80
CA ARG A 204 -14.29 -15.53 -3.53
C ARG A 204 -13.54 -14.46 -4.29
N LEU A 205 -12.24 -14.39 -4.04
CA LEU A 205 -11.36 -13.42 -4.70
C LEU A 205 -11.01 -13.87 -6.09
N SER A 206 -10.70 -15.15 -6.24
CA SER A 206 -10.57 -15.81 -7.54
C SER A 206 -10.66 -17.33 -7.34
N PRO A 207 -10.83 -18.12 -8.41
CA PRO A 207 -10.79 -19.58 -8.30
C PRO A 207 -9.50 -20.12 -7.68
N LEU A 208 -8.39 -19.39 -7.85
CA LEU A 208 -7.07 -19.75 -7.34
C LEU A 208 -6.78 -19.17 -5.95
N ARG A 209 -7.68 -18.35 -5.40
CA ARG A 209 -7.47 -17.68 -4.12
C ARG A 209 -8.69 -17.81 -3.22
N PRO A 210 -8.63 -18.70 -2.22
CA PRO A 210 -9.66 -18.74 -1.20
C PRO A 210 -9.65 -17.42 -0.42
N PHE A 211 -10.86 -16.93 -0.14
CA PHE A 211 -11.06 -15.85 0.79
C PHE A 211 -10.72 -16.32 2.21
N LYS A 212 -10.20 -15.40 3.03
CA LYS A 212 -9.88 -15.65 4.43
C LYS A 212 -10.57 -14.58 5.28
N PRO A 213 -11.52 -14.97 6.15
CA PRO A 213 -12.28 -14.02 6.93
C PRO A 213 -11.39 -13.14 7.79
N GLY A 214 -11.70 -11.85 7.86
CA GLY A 214 -10.93 -10.88 8.64
C GLY A 214 -9.63 -10.40 7.99
N GLU A 215 -9.18 -11.00 6.90
CA GLU A 215 -7.96 -10.57 6.19
C GLU A 215 -8.24 -9.57 5.05
N TYR A 216 -9.50 -9.20 4.80
CA TYR A 216 -9.86 -8.33 3.68
C TYR A 216 -10.70 -7.15 4.13
N TYR A 217 -10.40 -6.00 3.53
CA TYR A 217 -11.01 -4.71 3.84
C TYR A 217 -11.54 -4.07 2.57
N VAL A 218 -12.69 -3.42 2.64
CA VAL A 218 -13.31 -2.75 1.50
C VAL A 218 -13.70 -1.32 1.81
N MET A 219 -13.67 -0.49 0.77
CA MET A 219 -14.47 0.72 0.67
C MET A 219 -15.22 0.69 -0.66
N ASP A 220 -16.49 1.07 -0.62
CA ASP A 220 -17.27 1.34 -1.83
C ASP A 220 -16.83 2.67 -2.49
N ASP A 221 -17.47 3.02 -3.61
CA ASP A 221 -17.16 4.26 -4.34
C ASP A 221 -17.31 5.52 -3.46
N ALA A 222 -18.39 5.61 -2.69
CA ALA A 222 -18.68 6.78 -1.87
C ALA A 222 -17.68 6.93 -0.73
N GLN A 223 -17.42 5.85 0.01
CA GLN A 223 -16.45 5.79 1.10
C GLN A 223 -15.03 6.13 0.62
N SER A 224 -14.62 5.56 -0.52
CA SER A 224 -13.30 5.84 -1.11
C SER A 224 -13.16 7.30 -1.55
N ARG A 225 -14.20 7.89 -2.15
CA ARG A 225 -14.19 9.33 -2.53
C ARG A 225 -14.12 10.23 -1.31
N GLU A 226 -14.87 9.92 -0.25
CA GLU A 226 -14.80 10.64 1.02
C GLU A 226 -13.40 10.53 1.64
N PHE A 227 -12.80 9.34 1.63
CA PHE A 227 -11.42 9.16 2.07
C PHE A 227 -10.45 10.02 1.25
N CYS A 228 -10.55 9.97 -0.08
CA CYS A 228 -9.71 10.73 -1.00
C CYS A 228 -9.91 12.26 -0.92
N SER A 229 -11.08 12.75 -0.48
CA SER A 229 -11.34 14.19 -0.35
C SER A 229 -10.47 14.83 0.74
N LYS A 230 -10.04 14.04 1.74
CA LYS A 230 -9.11 14.45 2.80
C LYS A 230 -7.73 14.84 2.28
N PHE A 231 -7.40 14.45 1.04
CA PHE A 231 -6.14 14.77 0.36
C PHE A 231 -6.26 15.93 -0.63
N ALA A 232 -7.40 16.61 -0.75
CA ALA A 232 -7.63 17.62 -1.79
C ALA A 232 -6.64 18.79 -1.77
N GLN A 233 -6.18 19.21 -0.59
CA GLN A 233 -5.18 20.28 -0.44
C GLN A 233 -3.75 19.81 -0.73
N GLN A 234 -3.53 18.50 -0.83
CA GLN A 234 -2.25 17.90 -1.08
C GLN A 234 -1.94 17.65 -2.56
N ARG A 235 -2.90 17.86 -3.47
CA ARG A 235 -2.76 17.55 -4.91
C ARG A 235 -2.26 18.72 -5.75
#